data_AF-A0A367AZJ6-F1
#
_entry.id   AF-A0A367AZJ6-F1
#
_cell.length_a   1.000
_cell.length_b   1.000
_cell.length_c   1.000
_cell.angle_alpha   90.00
_cell.angle_beta   90.00
_cell.angle_gamma   90.00
#
_symmetry.space_group_name_H-M   'P 1'
#
loop_
_entity.id
_entity.type
_entity.pdbx_description
1 polymer ?
#
loop_
_entity_poly.entity_id
_entity_poly.type
_entity_poly.pdbx_seq_one_letter_code
_entity_poly.pdbx_strand_id
1 'polypeptide(L)'
;MLRRALPVGLAAAALALVPAGASAAPASAGDAANASTSISYYAHGSVTLPDGRSADVSLGEFRAVDGWTGSLNLYLSPPPCTGWPCMPTMESGYAELDADDVTFDRNLNRAAVEDVPVTLSSWSWGGGSTQREVTVDVVLTGTGRVDRDTYRGPCGEGSPGCKGVRVDAARDADVVLTIDGEDSTGTGRITRGFGVDIGAPTNGGGEG
;
A
#
# COMPACT_ATOMS: atom_id res chain seq x y z
N MET A 1 32.33 -27.27 69.63
CA MET A 1 31.71 -26.28 70.54
C MET A 1 31.37 -25.07 69.66
N LEU A 2 30.12 -24.81 69.30
CA LEU A 2 29.18 -24.05 70.11
C LEU A 2 27.74 -24.36 69.65
N ARG A 3 26.87 -24.63 70.61
CA ARG A 3 25.42 -24.84 70.47
C ARG A 3 24.68 -23.50 70.41
N ARG A 4 23.56 -23.43 69.69
CA ARG A 4 22.33 -22.61 69.96
C ARG A 4 21.31 -22.90 68.84
N ALA A 5 20.31 -23.75 69.04
CA ALA A 5 19.03 -23.54 69.74
C ALA A 5 18.05 -22.58 69.01
N LEU A 6 16.91 -23.15 68.58
CA LEU A 6 15.74 -22.62 67.85
C LEU A 6 15.01 -21.44 68.57
N PRO A 7 14.11 -20.72 67.87
CA PRO A 7 12.69 -21.09 67.94
C PRO A 7 11.92 -21.05 66.62
N VAL A 8 10.98 -21.99 66.54
CA VAL A 8 9.83 -22.08 65.63
C VAL A 8 8.91 -20.88 65.87
N GLY A 9 8.54 -20.17 64.81
CA GLY A 9 7.54 -19.08 64.85
C GLY A 9 6.40 -19.36 63.87
N LEU A 10 5.28 -19.84 64.40
CA LEU A 10 3.97 -19.87 63.73
C LEU A 10 3.54 -18.44 63.40
N ALA A 11 3.38 -18.12 62.11
CA ALA A 11 2.66 -16.92 61.68
C ALA A 11 1.26 -17.34 61.22
N ALA A 12 0.28 -16.93 62.02
CA ALA A 12 -1.14 -17.14 61.78
C ALA A 12 -1.59 -16.46 60.48
N ALA A 13 -2.33 -17.20 59.66
CA ALA A 13 -3.06 -16.64 58.53
C ALA A 13 -4.22 -15.78 59.05
N ALA A 14 -4.02 -14.46 59.08
CA ALA A 14 -5.13 -13.52 59.20
C ALA A 14 -5.81 -13.42 57.83
N LEU A 15 -6.90 -14.18 57.65
CA LEU A 15 -7.87 -13.95 56.59
C LEU A 15 -8.54 -12.60 56.87
N ALA A 16 -7.97 -11.53 56.32
CA ALA A 16 -8.67 -10.27 56.20
C ALA A 16 -9.87 -10.49 55.28
N LEU A 17 -11.07 -10.40 55.85
CA LEU A 17 -12.32 -10.21 55.12
C LEU A 17 -12.20 -8.89 54.36
N VAL A 18 -11.70 -8.96 53.12
CA VAL A 18 -11.81 -7.86 52.17
C VAL A 18 -13.31 -7.69 51.93
N PRO A 19 -13.91 -6.51 52.16
CA PRO A 19 -15.26 -6.28 51.69
C PRO A 19 -15.23 -6.56 50.19
N ALA A 20 -16.04 -7.52 49.76
CA ALA A 20 -16.35 -7.69 48.35
C ALA A 20 -17.10 -6.43 47.91
N GLY A 21 -16.36 -5.35 47.72
CA GLY A 21 -16.74 -4.33 46.78
C GLY A 21 -16.91 -5.10 45.49
N ALA A 22 -18.16 -5.33 45.12
CA ALA A 22 -18.53 -5.74 43.79
C ALA A 22 -17.91 -4.68 42.89
N SER A 23 -16.69 -4.95 42.43
CA SER A 23 -16.10 -4.26 41.32
C SER A 23 -17.05 -4.63 40.22
N ALA A 24 -17.97 -3.72 39.90
CA ALA A 24 -18.76 -3.81 38.70
C ALA A 24 -17.72 -4.01 37.60
N ALA A 25 -17.58 -5.25 37.14
CA ALA A 25 -16.88 -5.52 35.90
C ALA A 25 -17.54 -4.57 34.91
N PRO A 26 -16.77 -3.74 34.18
CA PRO A 26 -17.36 -2.86 33.19
C PRO A 26 -18.31 -3.72 32.37
N ALA A 27 -19.60 -3.37 32.40
CA ALA A 27 -20.62 -4.08 31.64
C ALA A 27 -20.04 -4.25 30.24
N SER A 28 -19.94 -5.51 29.79
CA SER A 28 -19.36 -5.87 28.50
C SER A 28 -19.78 -4.81 27.50
N ALA A 29 -18.80 -4.03 27.05
CA ALA A 29 -19.03 -2.90 26.18
C ALA A 29 -19.93 -3.37 25.04
N GLY A 30 -21.06 -2.67 24.84
CA GLY A 30 -21.96 -2.95 23.72
C GLY A 30 -21.15 -3.11 22.44
N ASP A 31 -21.54 -4.10 21.65
CA ASP A 31 -21.02 -4.46 20.33
C ASP A 31 -19.62 -3.89 20.05
N ALA A 32 -18.58 -4.70 20.30
CA ALA A 32 -17.20 -4.33 19.99
C ALA A 32 -17.16 -3.68 18.60
N ALA A 33 -16.91 -2.37 18.56
CA ALA A 33 -16.95 -1.62 17.32
C ALA A 33 -15.99 -2.30 16.33
N ASN A 34 -16.51 -2.77 15.19
CA ASN A 34 -15.70 -3.47 14.20
C ASN A 34 -14.54 -2.57 13.80
N ALA A 35 -13.33 -3.10 13.97
CA ALA A 35 -12.11 -2.43 13.57
C ALA A 35 -11.52 -3.17 12.36
N SER A 36 -11.20 -2.45 11.30
CA SER A 36 -10.46 -2.97 10.15
C SER A 36 -9.19 -2.16 9.92
N THR A 37 -8.19 -2.80 9.33
CA THR A 37 -6.92 -2.17 8.98
C THR A 37 -6.64 -2.31 7.50
N SER A 38 -6.14 -1.26 6.87
CA SER A 38 -5.70 -1.29 5.48
C SER A 38 -4.22 -0.91 5.39
N ILE A 39 -3.52 -1.54 4.45
CA ILE A 39 -2.13 -1.22 4.11
C ILE A 39 -2.02 -1.19 2.60
N SER A 40 -1.39 -0.15 2.07
CA SER A 40 -1.06 -0.05 0.66
C SER A 40 0.31 0.58 0.47
N TYR A 41 0.93 0.22 -0.65
CA TYR A 41 2.10 0.86 -1.21
C TYR A 41 1.77 1.33 -2.61
N TYR A 42 2.34 2.47 -2.98
CA TYR A 42 2.20 3.00 -4.32
C TYR A 42 3.49 3.70 -4.71
N ALA A 43 3.97 3.43 -5.90
CA ALA A 43 5.13 4.08 -6.46
C ALA A 43 4.77 4.58 -7.86
N HIS A 44 5.21 5.77 -8.21
CA HIS A 44 5.02 6.31 -9.55
C HIS A 44 6.22 7.15 -9.95
N GLY A 45 6.42 7.31 -11.25
CA GLY A 45 7.36 8.27 -11.77
C GLY A 45 7.27 8.41 -13.27
N SER A 46 8.08 9.34 -13.77
CA SER A 46 8.10 9.73 -15.18
C SER A 46 9.53 9.71 -15.69
N VAL A 47 9.72 9.19 -16.90
CA VAL A 47 11.02 9.13 -17.60
C VAL A 47 10.89 9.67 -19.02
N THR A 48 12.02 10.05 -19.61
CA THR A 48 12.11 10.32 -21.06
C THR A 48 12.75 9.11 -21.73
N LEU A 49 12.04 8.54 -22.72
CA LEU A 49 12.48 7.40 -23.50
C LEU A 49 13.56 7.81 -24.53
N PRO A 50 14.35 6.85 -25.06
CA PRO A 50 15.38 7.13 -26.06
C PRO A 50 14.84 7.77 -27.35
N ASP A 51 13.57 7.51 -27.68
CA ASP A 51 12.87 8.09 -28.83
C ASP A 51 12.30 9.51 -28.58
N GLY A 52 12.54 10.06 -27.38
CA GLY A 52 12.11 11.39 -26.97
C GLY A 52 10.68 11.48 -26.44
N ARG A 53 9.93 10.36 -26.38
CA ARG A 53 8.62 10.32 -25.71
C ARG A 53 8.79 10.34 -24.19
N SER A 54 7.73 10.78 -23.50
CA SER A 54 7.63 10.60 -22.04
C SER A 54 6.90 9.29 -21.73
N ALA A 55 7.36 8.59 -20.71
CA ALA A 55 6.68 7.44 -20.14
C ALA A 55 6.37 7.69 -18.66
N ASP A 56 5.13 7.43 -18.27
CA ASP A 56 4.68 7.43 -16.89
C ASP A 56 4.44 6.00 -16.45
N VAL A 57 5.01 5.63 -15.31
CA VAL A 57 4.89 4.28 -14.76
C VAL A 57 4.41 4.35 -13.33
N SER A 58 3.56 3.39 -12.94
CA SER A 58 3.19 3.23 -11.54
C SER A 58 3.05 1.77 -11.12
N LEU A 59 3.48 1.50 -9.90
CA LEU A 59 3.39 0.23 -9.21
C LEU A 59 2.48 0.43 -7.99
N GLY A 60 1.50 -0.44 -7.81
CA GLY A 60 0.67 -0.46 -6.62
C GLY A 60 0.67 -1.83 -5.98
N GLU A 61 0.62 -1.88 -4.66
CA GLU A 61 0.41 -3.11 -3.90
C GLU A 61 -0.52 -2.80 -2.73
N PHE A 62 -1.59 -3.58 -2.56
CA PHE A 62 -2.48 -3.41 -1.42
C PHE A 62 -2.88 -4.76 -0.84
N ARG A 63 -3.20 -4.77 0.45
CA ARG A 63 -3.63 -5.98 1.13
C ARG A 63 -5.15 -6.16 0.98
N ALA A 64 -5.55 -7.11 0.14
CA ALA A 64 -6.90 -7.61 0.03
C ALA A 64 -7.22 -8.65 1.12
N VAL A 65 -8.45 -9.17 1.11
CA VAL A 65 -8.90 -10.24 2.03
C VAL A 65 -8.08 -11.51 1.83
N ASP A 66 -7.83 -11.87 0.57
CA ASP A 66 -7.20 -13.14 0.19
C ASP A 66 -5.67 -13.08 0.08
N GLY A 67 -5.07 -11.90 0.27
CA GLY A 67 -3.62 -11.73 0.15
C GLY A 67 -3.20 -10.33 -0.25
N TRP A 68 -1.97 -10.20 -0.73
CA TRP A 68 -1.51 -8.99 -1.40
C TRP A 68 -1.88 -9.05 -2.87
N THR A 69 -2.30 -7.92 -3.41
CA THR A 69 -2.59 -7.75 -4.84
C THR A 69 -1.77 -6.59 -5.36
N GLY A 70 -1.03 -6.83 -6.44
CA GLY A 70 -0.19 -5.84 -7.08
C GLY A 70 -0.71 -5.43 -8.46
N SER A 71 -0.21 -4.30 -8.96
CA SER A 71 -0.46 -3.85 -10.32
C SER A 71 0.68 -3.00 -10.85
N LEU A 72 0.91 -3.10 -12.15
CA LEU A 72 1.77 -2.22 -12.95
C LEU A 72 0.90 -1.49 -13.97
N ASN A 73 1.03 -0.17 -14.03
CA ASN A 73 0.45 0.65 -15.10
C ASN A 73 1.58 1.35 -15.84
N LEU A 74 1.54 1.30 -17.17
CA LEU A 74 2.47 1.98 -18.05
C LEU A 74 1.70 2.86 -19.03
N TYR A 75 2.13 4.11 -19.16
CA TYR A 75 1.53 5.07 -20.06
C TYR A 75 2.62 5.75 -20.88
N LEU A 76 2.50 5.72 -22.21
CA LEU A 76 3.45 6.36 -23.12
C LEU A 76 2.78 7.55 -23.82
N SER A 77 3.41 8.71 -23.69
CA SER A 77 3.00 9.90 -24.41
C SER A 77 3.11 9.66 -25.92
N PRO A 78 2.21 10.23 -26.72
CA PRO A 78 2.28 10.12 -28.17
C PRO A 78 3.58 10.77 -28.70
N PRO A 79 4.16 10.26 -29.79
CA PRO A 79 5.29 10.93 -30.45
C PRO A 79 4.87 12.34 -30.90
N PRO A 80 5.80 13.31 -30.87
CA PRO A 80 5.53 14.65 -31.38
C PRO A 80 5.16 14.54 -32.86
N CYS A 81 3.96 14.99 -33.20
CA CYS A 81 3.48 14.86 -34.55
C CYS A 81 3.67 16.15 -35.34
N THR A 82 4.00 15.99 -36.63
CA THR A 82 4.17 17.11 -37.55
C THR A 82 3.21 16.95 -38.74
N GLY A 83 2.28 17.89 -38.89
CA GLY A 83 1.37 17.95 -40.05
C GLY A 83 -0.11 17.74 -39.71
N TRP A 84 -0.97 18.00 -40.70
CA TRP A 84 -2.42 17.82 -40.60
C TRP A 84 -2.88 16.73 -41.58
N PRO A 85 -3.76 15.80 -41.18
CA PRO A 85 -4.28 15.60 -39.82
C PRO A 85 -3.31 14.79 -38.96
N CYS A 86 -2.76 15.40 -37.92
CA CYS A 86 -2.11 14.64 -36.86
C CYS A 86 -3.17 14.20 -35.85
N MET A 87 -3.25 12.90 -35.58
CA MET A 87 -3.96 12.37 -34.42
C MET A 87 -2.92 11.65 -33.56
N PRO A 88 -2.51 12.25 -32.43
CA PRO A 88 -1.57 11.60 -31.53
C PRO A 88 -2.23 10.34 -30.93
N THR A 89 -1.57 9.21 -31.05
CA THR A 89 -2.02 7.94 -30.47
C THR A 89 -1.30 7.72 -29.15
N MET A 90 -2.05 7.72 -28.06
CA MET A 90 -1.54 7.32 -26.75
C MET A 90 -1.42 5.81 -26.68
N GLU A 91 -0.38 5.31 -26.01
CA GLU A 91 -0.25 3.89 -25.67
C GLU A 91 -0.36 3.73 -24.16
N SER A 92 -1.13 2.74 -23.70
CA SER A 92 -1.22 2.40 -22.29
C SER A 92 -1.29 0.90 -22.09
N GLY A 93 -0.68 0.40 -21.03
CA GLY A 93 -0.73 -1.00 -20.65
C GLY A 93 -0.90 -1.18 -19.15
N TYR A 94 -1.39 -2.37 -18.80
CA TYR A 94 -1.66 -2.77 -17.44
C TYR A 94 -1.23 -4.24 -17.28
N ALA A 95 -0.67 -4.57 -16.12
CA ALA A 95 -0.44 -5.93 -15.69
C ALA A 95 -0.88 -6.09 -14.23
N GLU A 96 -1.57 -7.19 -13.95
CA GLU A 96 -1.79 -7.66 -12.59
C GLU A 96 -0.50 -8.33 -12.12
N LEU A 97 -0.14 -8.08 -10.86
CA LEU A 97 1.07 -8.63 -10.26
C LEU A 97 0.70 -9.46 -9.04
N ASP A 98 1.33 -10.62 -8.91
CA ASP A 98 1.28 -11.37 -7.67
C ASP A 98 2.23 -10.77 -6.64
N ALA A 99 2.08 -11.19 -5.37
CA ALA A 99 2.90 -10.69 -4.27
C ALA A 99 4.41 -10.97 -4.43
N ASP A 100 4.76 -11.98 -5.24
CA ASP A 100 6.14 -12.37 -5.49
C ASP A 100 6.77 -11.55 -6.64
N ASP A 101 5.96 -10.92 -7.50
CA ASP A 101 6.44 -10.14 -8.65
C ASP A 101 6.84 -8.71 -8.28
N VAL A 102 6.25 -8.18 -7.20
CA VAL A 102 6.46 -6.79 -6.76
C VAL A 102 7.13 -6.73 -5.40
N THR A 103 8.14 -5.88 -5.26
CA THR A 103 8.80 -5.66 -3.97
C THR A 103 8.66 -4.21 -3.56
N PHE A 104 8.11 -3.98 -2.36
CA PHE A 104 8.14 -2.69 -1.68
C PHE A 104 8.90 -2.76 -0.35
N ASP A 105 9.92 -1.91 -0.22
CA ASP A 105 10.59 -1.74 1.07
C ASP A 105 9.69 -0.97 2.03
N ARG A 106 9.50 -1.51 3.23
CA ARG A 106 8.70 -0.86 4.30
C ARG A 106 9.18 0.55 4.66
N ASN A 107 10.45 0.84 4.44
CA ASN A 107 11.09 2.14 4.71
C ASN A 107 11.09 3.08 3.48
N LEU A 108 10.42 2.70 2.39
CA LEU A 108 10.35 3.45 1.14
C LEU A 108 11.74 3.69 0.54
N ASN A 109 12.65 2.72 0.68
CA ASN A 109 13.98 2.79 0.06
C ASN A 109 13.97 2.27 -1.38
N ARG A 110 13.10 1.31 -1.68
CA ARG A 110 13.00 0.68 -3.00
C ARG A 110 11.55 0.24 -3.27
N ALA A 111 11.13 0.39 -4.51
CA ALA A 111 10.00 -0.31 -5.10
C ALA A 111 10.45 -0.91 -6.43
N ALA A 112 10.16 -2.17 -6.70
CA ALA A 112 10.65 -2.82 -7.92
C ALA A 112 9.73 -3.92 -8.45
N VAL A 113 9.81 -4.11 -9.77
CA VAL A 113 9.22 -5.21 -10.52
C VAL A 113 10.20 -5.57 -11.65
N GLU A 114 10.31 -6.85 -12.00
CA GLU A 114 11.29 -7.35 -12.99
C GLU A 114 10.58 -8.28 -13.99
N ASP A 115 10.99 -8.22 -15.26
CA ASP A 115 10.52 -9.09 -16.35
C ASP A 115 8.99 -9.19 -16.53
N VAL A 116 8.24 -8.09 -16.36
CA VAL A 116 6.77 -8.14 -16.46
C VAL A 116 6.27 -7.95 -17.89
N PRO A 117 5.51 -8.92 -18.45
CA PRO A 117 4.88 -8.74 -19.75
C PRO A 117 3.71 -7.75 -19.65
N VAL A 118 3.72 -6.71 -20.48
CA VAL A 118 2.67 -5.69 -20.56
C VAL A 118 2.16 -5.60 -21.98
N THR A 119 0.84 -5.73 -22.17
CA THR A 119 0.20 -5.43 -23.45
C THR A 119 -0.13 -3.94 -23.54
N LEU A 120 0.63 -3.21 -24.35
CA LEU A 120 0.34 -1.83 -24.70
C LEU A 120 -0.76 -1.78 -25.76
N SER A 121 -1.87 -1.14 -25.41
CA SER A 121 -2.96 -0.84 -26.32
C SER A 121 -2.90 0.62 -26.75
N SER A 122 -3.09 0.86 -28.04
CA SER A 122 -3.16 2.20 -28.61
C SER A 122 -4.52 2.41 -29.27
N TRP A 123 -5.06 3.63 -29.16
CA TRP A 123 -6.36 3.98 -29.73
C TRP A 123 -6.27 5.25 -30.56
N SER A 124 -6.78 5.21 -31.79
CA SER A 124 -6.89 6.38 -32.66
C SER A 124 -8.34 6.65 -33.03
N TRP A 125 -8.73 7.92 -33.20
CA TRP A 125 -10.09 8.26 -33.63
C TRP A 125 -10.29 7.87 -35.10
N GLY A 126 -11.04 6.80 -35.36
CA GLY A 126 -11.36 6.34 -36.73
C GLY A 126 -10.39 5.34 -37.34
N GLY A 127 -9.30 5.01 -36.66
CA GLY A 127 -8.44 3.86 -36.94
C GLY A 127 -8.53 2.86 -35.79
N GLY A 128 -8.53 1.56 -36.08
CA GLY A 128 -8.69 0.51 -35.06
C GLY A 128 -7.66 0.59 -33.92
N SER A 129 -7.91 -0.16 -32.85
CA SER A 129 -6.90 -0.33 -31.81
C SER A 129 -5.74 -1.19 -32.32
N THR A 130 -4.52 -0.85 -31.93
CA THR A 130 -3.37 -1.74 -32.09
C THR A 130 -2.89 -2.18 -30.72
N GLN A 131 -2.35 -3.39 -30.66
CA GLN A 131 -1.79 -3.98 -29.45
C GLN A 131 -0.38 -4.47 -29.74
N ARG A 132 0.52 -4.26 -28.79
CA ARG A 132 1.85 -4.86 -28.80
C ARG A 132 2.24 -5.26 -27.39
N GLU A 133 2.96 -6.35 -27.27
CA GLU A 133 3.53 -6.82 -26.01
C GLU A 133 4.91 -6.22 -25.82
N VAL A 134 5.24 -5.84 -24.59
CA VAL A 134 6.56 -5.39 -24.16
C VAL A 134 6.92 -6.06 -22.85
N THR A 135 8.21 -6.21 -22.57
CA THR A 135 8.71 -6.59 -21.23
C THR A 135 9.11 -5.34 -20.46
N VAL A 136 8.70 -5.24 -19.20
CA VAL A 136 8.91 -4.06 -18.37
C VAL A 136 9.61 -4.41 -17.06
N ASP A 137 10.69 -3.70 -16.78
CA ASP A 137 11.33 -3.64 -15.47
C ASP A 137 11.20 -2.23 -14.92
N VAL A 138 10.94 -2.12 -13.63
CA VAL A 138 10.85 -0.82 -12.96
C VAL A 138 11.58 -0.91 -11.65
N VAL A 139 12.48 0.04 -11.40
CA VAL A 139 13.11 0.22 -10.10
C VAL A 139 13.00 1.67 -9.69
N LEU A 140 12.28 1.93 -8.59
CA LEU A 140 12.27 3.22 -7.92
C LEU A 140 13.16 3.14 -6.69
N THR A 141 14.14 4.04 -6.58
CA THR A 141 15.06 4.13 -5.44
C THR A 141 14.78 5.41 -4.67
N GLY A 142 14.33 5.26 -3.41
CA GLY A 142 13.97 6.38 -2.56
C GLY A 142 15.14 7.31 -2.26
N THR A 143 14.97 8.59 -2.52
CA THR A 143 15.94 9.66 -2.29
C THR A 143 15.48 10.59 -1.16
N GLY A 144 16.41 11.29 -0.51
CA GLY A 144 16.05 12.25 0.54
C GLY A 144 15.40 11.64 1.79
N ARG A 145 14.52 12.43 2.44
CA ARG A 145 13.85 12.09 3.70
C ARG A 145 12.44 11.56 3.46
N VAL A 146 11.94 10.77 4.40
CA VAL A 146 10.54 10.32 4.41
C VAL A 146 9.66 11.38 5.07
N ASP A 147 8.72 11.91 4.30
CA ASP A 147 7.62 12.73 4.78
C ASP A 147 6.54 11.83 5.40
N ARG A 148 5.90 12.30 6.48
CA ARG A 148 4.84 11.56 7.17
C ARG A 148 3.71 12.48 7.53
N ASP A 149 2.51 12.06 7.17
CA ASP A 149 1.28 12.76 7.50
C ASP A 149 0.31 11.84 8.22
N THR A 150 -0.52 12.43 9.08
CA THR A 150 -1.56 11.70 9.80
C THR A 150 -2.83 12.53 9.79
N TYR A 151 -3.92 11.92 9.35
CA TYR A 151 -5.21 12.59 9.30
C TYR A 151 -6.32 11.67 9.83
N ARG A 152 -7.41 12.31 10.24
CA ARG A 152 -8.59 11.66 10.80
C ARG A 152 -9.79 12.07 9.97
N GLY A 153 -10.69 11.13 9.72
CA GLY A 153 -11.84 11.39 8.87
C GLY A 153 -12.92 10.33 9.00
N PRO A 154 -13.95 10.37 8.14
CA PRO A 154 -14.75 9.19 7.90
C PRO A 154 -13.86 8.06 7.33
N CYS A 155 -14.33 6.83 7.46
CA CYS A 155 -13.65 5.68 6.83
C CYS A 155 -13.62 5.82 5.31
N GLY A 156 -12.83 4.99 4.62
CA GLY A 156 -12.57 5.12 3.18
C GLY A 156 -13.82 5.25 2.31
N GLU A 157 -14.92 4.57 2.68
CA GLU A 157 -16.19 4.60 1.95
C GLU A 157 -17.20 5.64 2.48
N GLY A 158 -16.83 6.44 3.47
CA GLY A 158 -17.68 7.52 3.96
C GLY A 158 -18.88 7.08 4.82
N SER A 159 -18.92 5.81 5.27
CA SER A 159 -20.09 5.26 5.98
C SER A 159 -20.45 6.09 7.23
N PRO A 160 -21.73 6.46 7.43
CA PRO A 160 -22.18 7.17 8.61
C PRO A 160 -21.82 6.42 9.89
N GLY A 161 -21.18 7.10 10.85
CA GLY A 161 -20.76 6.50 12.12
C GLY A 161 -19.36 5.87 12.09
N CYS A 162 -18.77 5.66 10.92
CA CYS A 162 -17.42 5.11 10.80
C CYS A 162 -16.37 6.21 10.97
N LYS A 163 -15.32 5.93 11.76
CA LYS A 163 -14.19 6.83 12.00
C LYS A 163 -12.88 6.17 11.58
N GLY A 164 -12.14 6.86 10.72
CA GLY A 164 -10.86 6.42 10.20
C GLY A 164 -9.71 7.28 10.71
N VAL A 165 -8.58 6.63 11.00
CA VAL A 165 -7.26 7.27 11.08
C VAL A 165 -6.43 6.76 9.92
N ARG A 166 -5.70 7.65 9.27
CA ARG A 166 -4.81 7.34 8.17
C ARG A 166 -3.43 7.90 8.47
N VAL A 167 -2.41 7.12 8.15
CA VAL A 167 -1.01 7.48 8.26
C VAL A 167 -0.38 7.22 6.90
N ASP A 168 0.04 8.29 6.25
CA ASP A 168 0.74 8.22 4.98
C ASP A 168 2.21 8.53 5.21
N ALA A 169 3.06 7.77 4.53
CA ALA A 169 4.48 8.06 4.43
C ALA A 169 4.83 8.17 2.95
N ALA A 170 5.68 9.11 2.60
CA ALA A 170 6.10 9.32 1.23
C ALA A 170 7.57 9.70 1.15
N ARG A 171 8.20 9.37 0.02
CA ARG A 171 9.58 9.68 -0.25
C ARG A 171 9.78 9.87 -1.74
N ASP A 172 10.47 10.93 -2.14
CA ASP A 172 10.87 11.11 -3.54
C ASP A 172 11.80 9.96 -3.97
N ALA A 173 11.91 9.71 -5.26
CA ALA A 173 12.68 8.59 -5.79
C ALA A 173 13.30 8.90 -7.15
N ASP A 174 14.45 8.27 -7.41
CA ASP A 174 15.00 8.12 -8.75
C ASP A 174 14.36 6.88 -9.39
N VAL A 175 14.04 6.96 -10.68
CA VAL A 175 13.37 5.88 -11.42
C VAL A 175 14.28 5.37 -12.52
N VAL A 176 14.38 4.05 -12.63
CA VAL A 176 14.87 3.33 -13.80
C VAL A 176 13.70 2.53 -14.35
N LEU A 177 13.35 2.80 -15.61
CA LEU A 177 12.34 2.07 -16.37
C LEU A 177 13.05 1.40 -17.54
N THR A 178 12.92 0.09 -17.66
CA THR A 178 13.43 -0.69 -18.79
C THR A 178 12.24 -1.20 -19.58
N ILE A 179 12.21 -0.91 -20.89
CA ILE A 179 11.19 -1.44 -21.80
C ILE A 179 11.93 -2.21 -22.90
N ASP A 180 11.64 -3.50 -23.03
CA ASP A 180 12.29 -4.38 -24.01
C ASP A 180 13.83 -4.34 -23.95
N GLY A 181 14.39 -4.18 -22.75
CA GLY A 181 15.83 -4.08 -22.51
C GLY A 181 16.45 -2.69 -22.72
N GLU A 182 15.65 -1.67 -23.03
CA GLU A 182 16.13 -0.28 -23.14
C GLU A 182 15.83 0.53 -21.87
N ASP A 183 16.90 0.98 -21.19
CA ASP A 183 16.81 1.74 -19.95
C ASP A 183 16.50 3.23 -20.18
N SER A 184 15.65 3.77 -19.32
CA SER A 184 15.34 5.19 -19.21
C SER A 184 15.36 5.60 -17.74
N THR A 185 15.85 6.80 -17.46
CA THR A 185 15.95 7.31 -16.08
C THR A 185 15.11 8.56 -15.89
N GLY A 186 14.62 8.76 -14.68
CA GLY A 186 13.78 9.90 -14.32
C GLY A 186 13.53 9.98 -12.83
N THR A 187 12.42 10.62 -12.47
CA THR A 187 12.09 10.91 -11.07
C THR A 187 10.67 10.47 -10.74
N GLY A 188 10.45 10.17 -9.47
CA GLY A 188 9.18 9.65 -8.99
C GLY A 188 9.03 9.81 -7.49
N ARG A 189 8.09 9.04 -6.93
CA ARG A 189 7.78 9.03 -5.50
C ARG A 189 7.27 7.66 -5.09
N ILE A 190 7.71 7.19 -3.94
CA ILE A 190 7.23 5.98 -3.27
C ILE A 190 6.40 6.40 -2.06
N THR A 191 5.21 5.85 -1.92
CA THR A 191 4.27 6.12 -0.84
C THR A 191 3.80 4.83 -0.18
N ARG A 192 3.41 4.97 1.09
CA ARG A 192 2.80 3.91 1.88
C ARG A 192 1.64 4.50 2.66
N GLY A 193 0.47 3.90 2.49
CA GLY A 193 -0.71 4.19 3.28
C GLY A 193 -0.93 3.13 4.36
N PHE A 194 -1.31 3.57 5.56
CA PHE A 194 -1.82 2.71 6.61
C PHE A 194 -3.10 3.30 7.17
N GLY A 195 -4.17 2.50 7.24
CA GLY A 195 -5.45 2.91 7.77
C GLY A 195 -5.94 2.03 8.90
N VAL A 196 -6.62 2.64 9.86
CA VAL A 196 -7.48 1.96 10.83
C VAL A 196 -8.86 2.58 10.74
N ASP A 197 -9.87 1.75 10.52
CA ASP A 197 -11.28 2.14 10.50
C ASP A 197 -11.99 1.50 11.69
N ILE A 198 -12.82 2.28 12.39
CA ILE A 198 -13.60 1.84 13.56
C ILE A 198 -15.06 2.16 13.31
N GLY A 199 -15.94 1.19 13.57
CA GLY A 199 -17.37 1.33 13.35
C GLY A 199 -17.75 1.19 11.87
N ALA A 200 -16.90 0.55 11.07
CA ALA A 200 -17.30 0.08 9.75
C ALA A 200 -18.46 -0.91 9.93
N PRO A 201 -19.53 -0.83 9.13
CA PRO A 201 -20.55 -1.85 9.19
C PRO A 201 -19.87 -3.21 9.01
N THR A 202 -20.15 -4.16 9.91
CA THR A 202 -19.91 -5.57 9.57
C THR A 202 -20.71 -5.78 8.30
N ASN A 203 -20.01 -5.97 7.18
CA ASN A 203 -20.63 -6.64 6.05
C ASN A 203 -21.12 -7.96 6.61
N GLY A 204 -22.41 -8.02 6.92
CA GLY A 204 -23.07 -9.26 7.27
C GLY A 204 -22.79 -10.18 6.10
N GLY A 205 -22.02 -11.24 6.35
CA GLY A 205 -22.02 -12.39 5.48
C GLY A 205 -23.48 -12.77 5.23
N GLY A 206 -23.88 -12.69 3.97
CA GLY A 206 -25.22 -12.95 3.50
C GLY A 206 -25.12 -13.25 2.01
N GLU A 207 -24.91 -14.52 1.73
CA GLU A 207 -24.94 -15.17 0.42
C GLU A 207 -26.18 -14.77 -0.40
N GLY A 208 -26.04 -14.71 -1.73
CA GLY A 208 -27.15 -14.58 -2.68
C GLY A 208 -26.79 -13.93 -4.01
#